data_AF-E6WKD8-F1
#
_entry.id   AF-E6WKD8-F1
#
_cell.length_a   1.000
_cell.length_b   1.000
_cell.length_c   1.000
_cell.angle_alpha   90.00
_cell.angle_beta   90.00
_cell.angle_gamma   90.00
#
_symmetry.space_group_name_H-M   'P 1'
#
loop_
_entity.id
_entity.type
_entity.pdbx_description
1 polymer ?
#
loop_
_entity_poly.entity_id
_entity_poly.type
_entity_poly.pdbx_seq_one_letter_code
_entity_poly.pdbx_strand_id
1 'polypeptide(L)'
;MPKLLKTLKWSPDGCQVKAFNAGEYADGELPERALEVAAQLGLLASEEQKPDADEQPEQPEQPEQPEQPEQPEQPEQPEQPEQPEQPEETTDKKAKK
;
A
#
# COMPACT_ATOMS: atom_id res chain seq x y z
N MET A 1 -0.95 -40.74 -8.91
CA MET A 1 0.36 -40.11 -8.68
C MET A 1 0.36 -38.80 -9.46
N PRO A 2 0.37 -37.64 -8.79
CA PRO A 2 0.41 -36.36 -9.48
C PRO A 2 1.71 -36.22 -10.28
N LYS A 3 1.60 -35.74 -11.52
CA LYS A 3 2.74 -35.48 -12.39
C LYS A 3 2.86 -34.00 -12.68
N LEU A 4 3.96 -33.41 -12.27
CA LEU A 4 4.31 -32.03 -12.60
C LEU A 4 4.94 -32.00 -13.99
N LEU A 5 4.38 -31.19 -14.89
CA LEU A 5 4.88 -30.95 -16.24
C LEU A 5 6.02 -29.93 -16.26
N LYS A 6 6.08 -29.03 -15.27
CA LYS A 6 7.11 -28.00 -15.12
C LYS A 6 7.54 -27.87 -13.66
N THR A 7 8.66 -27.18 -13.43
CA THR A 7 9.12 -26.87 -12.08
C THR A 7 8.17 -25.88 -11.39
N LEU A 8 7.65 -26.28 -10.22
CA LEU A 8 6.82 -25.45 -9.35
C LEU A 8 7.67 -24.84 -8.24
N LYS A 9 7.70 -23.52 -8.14
CA LYS A 9 8.25 -22.82 -6.96
C LYS A 9 7.10 -22.52 -6.01
N TRP A 10 7.11 -23.12 -4.83
CA TRP A 10 6.01 -23.06 -3.88
C TRP A 10 6.51 -22.69 -2.48
N SER A 11 5.74 -21.85 -1.80
CA SER A 11 6.02 -21.37 -0.45
C SER A 11 4.74 -21.45 0.38
N PRO A 12 4.68 -22.28 1.45
CA PRO A 12 3.48 -22.36 2.29
C PRO A 12 3.29 -21.10 3.15
N ASP A 13 4.39 -20.55 3.64
CA ASP A 13 4.44 -19.47 4.64
C ASP A 13 4.93 -18.14 4.03
N GLY A 14 5.23 -18.12 2.73
CA GLY A 14 5.88 -16.98 2.08
C GLY A 14 7.36 -16.79 2.44
N CYS A 15 7.85 -17.34 3.55
CA CYS A 15 9.26 -17.22 3.96
C CYS A 15 10.23 -18.16 3.22
N GLN A 16 9.79 -19.35 2.83
CA GLN A 16 10.66 -20.36 2.21
C GLN A 16 10.10 -20.80 0.86
N VAL A 17 10.86 -20.54 -0.21
CA VAL A 17 10.54 -21.00 -1.56
C VAL A 17 11.19 -22.35 -1.80
N LYS A 18 10.36 -23.41 -1.89
CA LYS A 18 10.77 -24.75 -2.29
C LYS A 18 10.51 -24.94 -3.78
N ALA A 19 11.49 -25.51 -4.50
CA ALA A 19 11.35 -25.82 -5.92
C ALA A 19 11.11 -27.33 -6.09
N PHE A 20 9.96 -27.68 -6.67
CA PHE A 20 9.61 -29.04 -7.06
C PHE A 20 9.82 -29.16 -8.56
N ASN A 21 10.73 -30.02 -9.01
CA ASN A 21 11.02 -30.20 -10.43
C ASN A 21 9.86 -30.88 -11.18
N ALA A 22 9.85 -30.77 -12.50
CA ALA A 22 8.95 -31.57 -13.33
C ALA A 22 9.24 -33.07 -13.11
N GLY A 23 8.18 -33.88 -12.97
CA GLY A 23 8.31 -35.29 -12.66
C GLY A 23 7.04 -35.89 -12.07
N GLU A 24 7.05 -37.20 -11.86
CA GLU A 24 6.02 -37.92 -11.12
C GLU A 24 6.36 -37.92 -9.64
N TYR A 25 5.39 -37.54 -8.82
CA TYR A 25 5.52 -37.51 -7.36
C TYR A 25 4.60 -38.57 -6.77
N ALA A 26 5.09 -39.28 -5.77
CA ALA A 26 4.26 -40.18 -4.98
C ALA A 26 3.21 -39.39 -4.18
N ASP A 27 2.15 -40.10 -3.81
CA ASP A 27 1.10 -39.55 -2.95
C ASP A 27 1.70 -39.09 -1.61
N GLY A 28 1.49 -37.82 -1.26
CA GLY A 28 2.05 -37.20 -0.04
C GLY A 28 3.44 -36.59 -0.15
N GLU A 29 4.16 -36.72 -1.27
CA GLU A 29 5.44 -36.00 -1.47
C GLU A 29 5.23 -34.50 -1.70
N LEU A 30 4.16 -34.16 -2.41
CA LEU A 30 3.73 -32.78 -2.61
C LEU A 30 2.64 -32.45 -1.60
N PRO A 31 2.77 -31.32 -0.87
CA PRO A 31 1.70 -30.80 -0.04
C PRO A 31 0.41 -30.62 -0.88
N GLU A 32 -0.76 -30.91 -0.31
CA GLU A 32 -2.04 -30.73 -1.02
C GLU A 32 -2.21 -29.32 -1.58
N ARG A 33 -1.78 -28.31 -0.82
CA ARG A 33 -1.77 -26.91 -1.27
C ARG A 33 -0.82 -26.66 -2.44
N ALA A 34 0.28 -27.39 -2.55
CA ALA A 34 1.18 -27.29 -3.70
C ALA A 34 0.53 -27.94 -4.94
N LEU A 35 -0.21 -29.03 -4.77
CA LEU A 35 -0.98 -29.66 -5.84
C LEU A 35 -2.10 -28.75 -6.37
N GLU A 36 -2.86 -28.13 -5.48
CA GLU A 36 -3.92 -27.18 -5.85
C GLU A 36 -3.38 -25.97 -6.62
N VAL A 37 -2.25 -25.40 -6.16
CA VAL A 37 -1.58 -24.30 -6.87
C VAL A 37 -1.01 -24.79 -8.21
N ALA A 38 -0.43 -26.00 -8.27
CA ALA A 38 0.04 -26.58 -9.51
C ALA A 38 -1.10 -26.81 -10.52
N ALA A 39 -2.29 -27.18 -10.04
CA ALA A 39 -3.49 -27.31 -10.86
C ALA A 39 -3.93 -25.96 -11.45
N GLN A 40 -4.05 -24.93 -10.59
CA GLN A 40 -4.41 -23.57 -11.01
C GLN A 40 -3.42 -22.99 -12.02
N LEU A 41 -2.13 -23.27 -11.84
CA LEU A 41 -1.07 -22.84 -12.76
C LEU A 41 -0.96 -23.71 -14.02
N GLY A 42 -1.79 -24.74 -14.17
CA GLY A 42 -1.74 -25.67 -15.31
C GLY A 42 -0.43 -26.48 -15.38
N LEU A 43 0.22 -26.69 -14.24
CA LEU A 43 1.48 -27.44 -14.13
C LEU A 43 1.26 -28.94 -13.87
N LEU A 44 0.05 -29.37 -13.50
CA LEU A 44 -0.27 -30.79 -13.35
C LEU A 44 -0.67 -31.42 -14.70
N ALA A 45 -0.20 -32.63 -14.94
CA ALA A 45 -0.66 -33.47 -16.04
C ALA A 45 -2.04 -34.04 -15.71
N SER A 46 -3.07 -33.21 -15.79
CA SER A 46 -4.46 -33.64 -15.76
C SER A 46 -4.97 -33.70 -17.20
N GLU A 47 -5.40 -34.88 -17.65
CA GLU A 47 -5.84 -35.13 -19.03
C GLU A 47 -7.10 -34.34 -19.46
N GLU A 48 -7.77 -33.61 -18.56
CA GLU A 48 -9.09 -33.03 -18.84
C GLU A 48 -9.26 -31.53 -18.54
N GLN A 49 -8.22 -30.82 -18.09
CA GLN A 49 -8.31 -29.36 -17.92
C GLN A 49 -7.44 -28.64 -18.94
N LYS A 50 -8.09 -28.11 -19.97
CA LYS A 50 -7.59 -26.93 -20.68
C LYS A 50 -7.08 -25.94 -19.63
N PRO A 51 -5.87 -25.39 -19.78
CA PRO A 51 -5.48 -24.27 -18.94
C PRO A 51 -6.48 -23.17 -19.26
N ASP A 52 -7.32 -22.79 -18.30
CA ASP A 52 -7.96 -21.49 -18.36
C ASP A 52 -6.84 -20.47 -18.11
N ALA A 53 -6.11 -20.23 -19.19
CA ALA A 53 -5.05 -19.24 -19.29
C ALA A 53 -5.63 -17.88 -19.68
N ASP A 54 -6.94 -17.66 -19.52
CA ASP A 54 -7.61 -16.49 -20.11
C ASP A 54 -8.54 -15.70 -19.17
N GLU A 55 -8.62 -16.01 -17.87
CA GLU A 55 -8.93 -14.95 -16.91
C GLU A 55 -7.66 -14.16 -16.60
N GLN A 56 -7.15 -13.47 -17.64
CA GLN A 56 -6.37 -12.25 -17.43
C GLN A 56 -7.14 -11.44 -16.36
N PRO A 57 -6.54 -11.06 -15.22
CA PRO A 57 -7.22 -10.11 -14.35
C PRO A 57 -7.55 -8.91 -15.23
N GLU A 58 -8.83 -8.59 -15.39
CA GLU A 58 -9.26 -7.38 -16.06
C GLU A 58 -8.39 -6.26 -15.50
N GLN A 59 -7.67 -5.55 -16.38
CA GLN A 59 -6.81 -4.45 -15.92
C GLN A 59 -7.66 -3.58 -15.00
N PRO A 60 -7.24 -3.35 -13.75
CA PRO A 60 -8.00 -2.47 -12.88
C PRO A 60 -8.11 -1.12 -13.61
N GLU A 61 -9.34 -0.64 -13.77
CA GLU A 61 -9.57 0.70 -14.30
C GLU A 61 -8.69 1.68 -13.51
N GLN A 62 -7.94 2.54 -14.23
CA GLN A 62 -7.09 3.51 -13.57
C GLN A 62 -7.96 4.35 -12.62
N PRO A 63 -7.53 4.55 -11.36
CA PRO A 63 -8.27 5.39 -10.43
C PRO A 63 -8.38 6.80 -11.03
N GLU A 64 -9.58 7.38 -11.01
CA GLU A 64 -9.76 8.79 -11.35
C GLU A 64 -8.83 9.65 -10.49
N GLN A 65 -8.18 10.64 -11.09
CA GLN A 65 -7.29 11.53 -10.34
C GLN A 65 -8.11 12.30 -9.31
N PRO A 66 -7.64 12.42 -8.05
CA PRO A 66 -8.32 13.19 -7.04
C PRO A 66 -8.38 14.67 -7.46
N GLU A 67 -9.53 15.31 -7.25
CA GLU A 67 -9.66 16.75 -7.40
C GLU A 67 -8.68 17.46 -6.45
N GLN A 68 -8.04 18.53 -6.93
CA GLN A 68 -7.15 19.32 -6.10
C GLN A 68 -7.95 20.04 -5.01
N PRO A 69 -7.45 20.07 -3.76
CA PRO A 69 -8.10 20.81 -2.69
C PRO A 69 -8.12 22.31 -3.02
N GLU A 70 -9.23 22.98 -2.73
CA GLU A 70 -9.28 24.45 -2.75
C GLU A 70 -8.28 25.02 -1.75
N GLN A 71 -7.59 26.09 -2.15
CA GLN A 71 -6.65 26.78 -1.26
C GLN A 71 -7.42 27.45 -0.11
N PRO A 72 -6.92 27.37 1.13
CA PRO A 72 -7.52 28.08 2.24
C PRO A 72 -7.40 29.60 2.04
N GLU A 73 -8.46 30.34 2.38
CA GLU A 73 -8.38 31.81 2.46
C GLU A 73 -7.35 32.22 3.52
N GLN A 74 -6.55 33.22 3.19
CA GLN A 74 -5.58 33.76 4.14
C GLN A 74 -6.29 34.47 5.30
N PRO A 75 -5.81 34.31 6.54
CA PRO A 75 -6.37 35.03 7.68
C PRO A 75 -6.17 36.53 7.52
N GLU A 76 -7.18 37.33 7.90
CA GLU A 76 -7.04 38.77 8.02
C GLU A 76 -5.97 39.12 9.06
N GLN A 77 -5.13 40.11 8.73
CA GLN A 77 -4.09 40.57 9.65
C GLN A 77 -4.72 41.24 10.87
N PRO A 78 -4.18 41.03 12.08
CA PRO A 78 -4.67 41.68 13.27
C PRO A 78 -4.45 43.20 13.19
N GLU A 79 -5.45 43.97 13.63
CA GLU A 79 -5.29 45.41 13.84
C GLU A 79 -4.19 45.68 14.87
N GLN A 80 -3.32 46.65 14.57
CA GLN A 80 -2.25 47.03 15.48
C GLN A 80 -2.83 47.68 16.75
N PRO A 81 -2.26 47.40 17.92
CA PRO A 81 -2.69 48.05 19.16
C PRO A 81 -2.40 49.55 19.11
N GLU A 82 -3.36 50.36 19.58
CA GLU A 82 -3.15 51.78 19.82
C GLU A 82 -2.02 51.96 20.85
N GLN A 83 -1.10 52.88 20.55
CA GLN A 83 0.00 53.19 21.46
C GLN A 83 -0.55 53.87 22.72
N PRO A 84 0.02 53.57 23.91
CA PRO A 84 -0.36 54.25 25.13
C PRO A 84 0.02 55.74 25.05
N GLU A 85 -0.92 56.62 25.39
CA GLU A 85 -0.63 58.03 25.66
C GLU A 85 0.38 58.13 26.79
N GLN A 86 1.48 58.85 26.55
CA GLN A 86 2.51 59.06 27.56
C GLN A 86 1.95 59.88 28.72
N PRO A 87 2.28 59.54 29.98
CA PRO A 87 1.93 60.38 31.10
C PRO A 87 2.70 61.71 31.02
N GLU A 88 1.98 62.83 30.98
CA GLU A 88 2.56 64.15 31.18
C GLU A 88 3.19 64.20 32.59
N GLU A 89 4.52 64.18 32.64
CA GLU A 89 5.29 64.48 33.84
C GLU A 89 5.03 65.93 34.27
N THR A 90 3.99 66.12 35.08
CA THR A 90 3.82 67.30 35.91
C THR A 90 4.82 67.23 37.06
N THR A 91 6.11 67.45 36.76
CA THR A 91 7.07 67.77 37.80
C THR A 91 6.81 69.20 38.28
N ASP A 92 5.87 69.30 39.22
CA ASP A 92 5.94 70.29 40.28
C ASP A 92 7.32 70.14 40.95
N LYS A 93 8.23 71.06 40.60
CA LYS A 93 9.41 71.35 41.40
C LYS A 93 9.28 72.76 41.94
N LYS A 94 8.21 73.00 42.70
CA LYS A 94 8.15 74.10 43.65
C LYS A 94 8.84 73.68 44.95
N ALA A 95 10.16 73.52 44.93
CA ALA A 95 10.95 73.42 46.16
C ALA A 95 12.43 73.69 45.91
N LYS A 96 12.83 74.96 46.03
CA LYS A 96 14.16 75.29 46.53
C LYS A 96 14.10 76.58 47.35
N LYS A 97 13.89 76.36 48.64
CA LYS A 97 14.45 77.18 49.72
C LYS A 97 15.97 77.00 49.74
#